data_AF-A0A938R1S5-F1
#
_entry.id   AF-A0A938R1S5-F1
#
_cell.length_a   1.000
_cell.length_b   1.000
_cell.length_c   1.000
_cell.angle_alpha   90.00
_cell.angle_beta   90.00
_cell.angle_gamma   90.00
#
_symmetry.space_group_name_H-M   'P 1'
#
loop_
_entity.id
_entity.type
_entity.pdbx_description
1 polymer ?
#
loop_
_entity_poly.entity_id
_entity_poly.type
_entity_poly.pdbx_seq_one_letter_code
_entity_poly.pdbx_strand_id
1 'polypeptide(L)' 'MSGKTVKPKIYLAIGISGAFQHVTAMQGSDTIIAINKDPRAPIFGVADYGIVDDFQNVIPVLKEKTKSLK' A
#
# COMPACT_ATOMS: atom_id res chain seq x y z
N MET A 1 -19.11 -9.14 0.31
CA MET A 1 -17.95 -8.61 1.05
C MET A 1 -17.37 -9.75 1.87
N SER A 2 -16.40 -10.49 1.32
CA SER A 2 -15.70 -11.57 2.02
C SER A 2 -14.31 -11.06 2.41
N GLY A 3 -13.95 -11.16 3.69
CA GLY A 3 -12.69 -10.64 4.23
C GLY A 3 -12.89 -9.92 5.56
N LYS A 4 -11.80 -9.38 6.10
CA LYS A 4 -11.79 -8.63 7.36
C LYS A 4 -11.55 -7.15 7.08
N THR A 5 -12.36 -6.28 7.67
CA THR A 5 -12.11 -4.84 7.69
C THR A 5 -11.01 -4.53 8.70
N VAL A 6 -10.03 -3.72 8.30
CA VAL A 6 -8.87 -3.34 9.13
C VAL A 6 -8.72 -1.83 9.17
N LYS A 7 -8.20 -1.31 10.29
CA LYS A 7 -7.92 0.12 10.50
C LYS A 7 -6.58 0.31 11.24
N PRO A 8 -5.46 -0.12 10.66
CA PRO A 8 -4.15 0.11 11.25
C PRO A 8 -3.72 1.58 11.14
N LYS A 9 -2.67 1.95 11.89
CA LYS A 9 -1.98 3.24 11.72
C LYS A 9 -1.31 3.36 10.36
N ILE A 10 -0.75 2.26 9.85
CA ILE A 10 -0.08 2.21 8.54
C ILE A 10 -0.58 0.98 7.79
N TYR A 11 -1.05 1.18 6.56
CA TYR A 11 -1.42 0.15 5.61
C TYR A 11 -0.50 0.18 4.41
N LEU A 12 0.25 -0.91 4.18
CA LEU A 12 1.15 -1.07 3.04
C LEU A 12 0.47 -1.90 1.95
N ALA A 13 0.05 -1.26 0.86
CA ALA A 13 -0.56 -1.87 -0.31
C ALA A 13 0.51 -2.18 -1.38
N ILE A 14 1.06 -3.39 -1.36
CA ILE A 14 2.14 -3.82 -2.27
C ILE A 14 1.57 -4.70 -3.38
N GLY A 15 1.66 -4.25 -4.64
CA GLY A 15 1.14 -5.00 -5.79
C GLY A 15 -0.39 -5.11 -5.85
N ILE A 16 -1.11 -4.30 -5.06
CA ILE A 16 -2.58 -4.29 -5.02
C ILE A 16 -3.11 -3.31 -6.07
N SER A 17 -4.10 -3.74 -6.86
CA SER A 17 -4.72 -2.88 -7.87
C SER A 17 -5.64 -1.80 -7.30
N GLY A 18 -6.30 -2.07 -6.17
CA GLY A 18 -7.29 -1.17 -5.58
C GLY A 18 -8.72 -1.44 -6.04
N ALA A 19 -9.08 -2.70 -6.28
CA ALA A 19 -10.47 -3.09 -6.53
C ALA A 19 -11.40 -2.59 -5.39
N PHE A 20 -12.63 -2.20 -5.75
CA PHE A 20 -13.59 -1.60 -4.81
C PHE A 20 -13.78 -2.44 -3.52
N GLN A 21 -13.92 -3.77 -3.63
CA GLN A 21 -14.05 -4.64 -2.46
C GLN A 21 -12.82 -4.63 -1.54
N HIS A 22 -11.63 -4.37 -2.08
CA HIS A 22 -10.40 -4.29 -1.28
C HIS A 22 -10.32 -2.95 -0.56
N VAL A 23 -10.54 -1.85 -1.28
CA VAL A 23 -10.49 -0.48 -0.75
C VAL A 23 -11.47 -0.28 0.41
N THR A 24 -12.72 -0.74 0.25
CA THR A 24 -13.74 -0.62 1.31
C THR A 24 -13.34 -1.28 2.64
N ALA A 25 -12.48 -2.31 2.60
CA ALA A 25 -12.02 -3.02 3.79
C ALA A 25 -10.81 -2.36 4.49
N MET A 26 -10.11 -1.41 3.85
CA MET A 26 -8.85 -0.84 4.36
C MET A 26 -8.78 0.70 4.36
N GLN A 27 -9.71 1.38 3.70
CA GLN A 27 -9.72 2.86 3.56
C GLN A 27 -9.78 3.63 4.89
N GLY A 28 -10.14 2.96 5.99
CA GLY A 28 -10.15 3.55 7.33
C GLY A 28 -8.80 3.48 8.07
N SER A 29 -7.70 3.25 7.36
CA SER A 29 -6.34 3.27 7.93
C SER A 29 -5.84 4.71 8.05
N ASP A 30 -5.04 5.02 9.08
CA ASP A 30 -4.57 6.41 9.28
C ASP A 30 -3.59 6.85 8.18
N THR A 31 -2.83 5.91 7.61
CA THR A 31 -1.91 6.16 6.50
C THR A 31 -1.88 4.97 5.55
N ILE A 32 -2.07 5.23 4.26
CA ILE A 32 -2.07 4.25 3.18
C ILE A 32 -0.87 4.53 2.27
N ILE A 33 0.00 3.54 2.13
CA ILE A 33 1.18 3.59 1.28
C ILE A 33 1.02 2.54 0.19
N ALA A 34 1.06 2.94 -1.09
CA ALA A 34 0.91 2.05 -2.23
C ALA A 34 2.21 1.89 -3.02
N ILE A 35 2.54 0.65 -3.40
CA ILE A 35 3.64 0.31 -4.31
C ILE A 35 3.05 -0.53 -5.44
N ASN A 36 3.09 -0.01 -6.67
CA ASN A 36 2.56 -0.71 -7.84
C ASN A 36 3.31 -0.30 -9.11
N LYS A 37 3.60 -1.26 -10.00
CA LYS A 37 4.26 -0.98 -11.28
C LYS A 37 3.38 -0.24 -12.28
N ASP A 38 2.06 -0.35 -12.17
CA ASP A 38 1.13 0.36 -13.05
C ASP A 38 0.78 1.72 -12.45
N PRO A 39 1.25 2.85 -13.03
CA PRO A 39 0.94 4.19 -12.54
C PRO A 39 -0.56 4.52 -12.55
N ARG A 40 -1.38 3.73 -13.25
CA ARG A 40 -2.83 3.91 -13.37
C ARG A 40 -3.61 3.04 -12.38
N ALA A 41 -2.92 2.31 -11.49
CA ALA A 41 -3.59 1.44 -10.53
C ALA A 41 -4.56 2.25 -9.64
N PRO A 42 -5.85 1.86 -9.55
CA PRO A 42 -6.86 2.55 -8.74
C PRO A 42 -6.48 2.76 -7.27
N ILE A 43 -5.60 1.92 -6.71
CA ILE A 43 -5.11 2.05 -5.32
C ILE A 43 -4.48 3.42 -5.06
N PHE A 44 -3.86 4.04 -6.07
CA PHE A 44 -3.25 5.36 -5.91
C PHE A 44 -4.28 6.47 -5.67
N GLY A 45 -5.55 6.25 -6.03
CA GLY A 45 -6.63 7.20 -5.74
C GLY A 45 -7.00 7.31 -4.26
N VAL A 46 -6.56 6.35 -3.43
CA VAL A 46 -6.81 6.32 -1.97
C VAL A 46 -5.53 6.27 -1.14
N ALA A 47 -4.36 6.35 -1.77
CA ALA A 47 -3.08 6.29 -1.08
C ALA A 47 -2.58 7.68 -0.69
N ASP A 48 -2.07 7.83 0.52
CA ASP A 48 -1.39 9.04 0.98
C ASP A 48 0.01 9.15 0.37
N TYR A 49 0.67 8.00 0.17
CA TYR A 49 1.98 7.91 -0.48
C TYR A 49 1.97 6.82 -1.55
N GLY A 50 2.57 7.10 -2.71
CA GLY A 50 2.62 6.18 -3.84
C GLY A 50 4.03 6.03 -4.41
N ILE A 51 4.43 4.80 -4.73
CA ILE A 51 5.66 4.48 -5.47
C ILE A 51 5.27 3.69 -6.71
N VAL A 52 5.68 4.20 -7.89
CA VAL A 52 5.50 3.53 -9.18
C VAL A 52 6.78 2.81 -9.55
N ASP A 53 6.91 1.56 -9.11
CA ASP A 53 8.06 0.69 -9.39
C ASP A 53 7.68 -0.78 -9.09
N ASP A 54 8.55 -1.71 -9.46
CA ASP A 54 8.46 -3.10 -9.03
C ASP A 54 8.74 -3.22 -7.52
N PHE A 55 7.85 -3.92 -6.80
CA PHE A 55 8.02 -4.13 -5.36
C PHE A 55 9.31 -4.88 -5.02
N GLN A 56 9.84 -5.71 -5.92
CA GLN A 56 11.09 -6.42 -5.73
C GLN A 56 12.29 -5.45 -5.62
N ASN A 57 12.21 -4.28 -6.26
CA ASN A 57 13.22 -3.22 -6.14
C ASN A 57 13.03 -2.41 -4.85
N VAL A 58 11.78 -2.09 -4.51
CA VAL A 58 11.45 -1.17 -3.42
C VAL A 58 11.59 -1.80 -2.03
N ILE A 59 11.12 -3.04 -1.86
CA ILE A 59 11.03 -3.68 -0.54
C ILE A 59 12.41 -3.91 0.12
N PRO A 60 13.47 -4.34 -0.59
CA PRO A 60 14.80 -4.45 0.01
C PRO A 60 15.31 -3.11 0.56
N VAL A 61 15.17 -2.02 -0.21
CA VAL A 61 15.60 -0.67 0.18
C VAL A 61 14.81 -0.17 1.39
N LEU A 62 13.48 -0.38 1.39
CA LEU A 62 12.63 0.00 2.51
C LEU A 62 13.04 -0.75 3.79
N LYS A 63 13.28 -2.06 3.68
CA LYS A 63 13.70 -2.91 4.81
C LYS A 63 15.04 -2.48 5.39
N GLU A 64 16.01 -2.14 4.55
CA GLU A 64 17.32 -1.65 4.97
C GLU A 64 17.20 -0.32 5.71
N LYS A 65 16.52 0.67 5.12
CA LYS A 65 16.31 1.99 5.75
C LYS A 65 15.55 1.89 7.06
N THR A 66 14.54 1.02 7.14
CA THR A 66 13.75 0.86 8.38
C THR A 66 14.58 0.26 9.50
N LYS A 67 15.58 -0.58 9.19
CA LYS A 67 16.52 -1.11 10.19
C LYS A 67 17.50 -0.05 10.69
N SER A 68 17.99 0.83 9.82
CA SER A 68 18.93 1.88 10.19
C SER A 68 18.30 3.03 10.99
N LEU A 69 16.97 3.13 10.97
CA LEU A 69 16.20 4.14 11.71
C LEU A 69 15.75 3.67 13.10
N LYS A 70 16.03 2.42 13.46
CA LYS A 70 15.80 1.87 14.80
C LYS A 70 17.03 2.07 15.68
#